data_AF-A0A6J6JN34-F1
#
_entry.id   AF-A0A6J6JN34-F1
#
_cell.length_a   1.000
_cell.length_b   1.000
_cell.length_c   1.000
_cell.angle_alpha   90.00
_cell.angle_beta   90.00
_cell.angle_gamma   90.00
#
_symmetry.space_group_name_H-M   'P 1'
#
loop_
_entity.id
_entity.type
_entity.pdbx_description
1 polymer ?
#
loop_
_entity_poly.entity_id
_entity_poly.type
_entity_poly.pdbx_seq_one_letter_code
_entity_poly.pdbx_strand_id
1 'polypeptide(L)'
;MVDVTDADLLGEQLIWAATDPAGENQAFNIANGDTFRWRWLWPQIAEHFGLPYEGPKAEHFQPLEEQMKDAGPVWEEIAKKHGLAVSDVTKLASWWHSDSDLGRQIECFTDMTKSREAGFLNFRSSPKSFFANVQAYRDANILPKG
;
A
#
# COMPACT_ATOMS: atom_id res chain seq x y z
N MET A 1 -0.50 -0.59 -15.60
CA MET A 1 -0.42 -1.70 -14.62
C MET A 1 0.59 -1.30 -13.56
N VAL A 2 0.44 -1.74 -12.30
CA VAL A 2 1.35 -1.40 -11.19
C VAL A 2 1.74 -2.63 -10.38
N ASP A 3 2.89 -2.58 -9.74
CA ASP A 3 3.26 -3.44 -8.61
C ASP A 3 3.43 -2.61 -7.32
N VAL A 4 3.57 -3.32 -6.21
CA VAL A 4 3.85 -2.74 -4.89
C VAL A 4 4.80 -3.66 -4.13
N THR A 5 5.35 -3.14 -3.04
CA THR A 5 6.25 -3.88 -2.16
C THR A 5 5.67 -3.94 -0.76
N ASP A 6 5.45 -5.17 -0.29
CA ASP A 6 5.14 -5.46 1.10
C ASP A 6 6.37 -5.21 1.98
N ALA A 7 6.16 -4.55 3.12
CA ALA A 7 7.26 -4.13 4.00
C ALA A 7 7.98 -5.32 4.64
N ASP A 8 7.27 -6.40 4.98
CA ASP A 8 7.89 -7.61 5.54
C ASP A 8 8.68 -8.35 4.46
N LEU A 9 8.18 -8.39 3.22
CA LEU A 9 8.93 -8.96 2.09
C LEU A 9 10.23 -8.20 1.81
N LEU A 10 10.19 -6.86 1.89
CA LEU A 10 11.39 -6.03 1.83
C LEU A 10 12.37 -6.40 2.97
N GLY A 11 11.87 -6.53 4.19
CA GLY A 11 12.68 -6.96 5.35
C GLY A 11 13.32 -8.33 5.12
N GLU A 12 12.57 -9.30 4.61
CA GLU A 12 13.06 -10.63 4.25
C GLU A 12 14.19 -10.57 3.23
N GLN A 13 14.06 -9.74 2.18
CA GLN A 13 15.10 -9.63 1.17
C GLN A 13 16.35 -8.92 1.71
N LEU A 14 16.20 -7.92 2.57
CA LEU A 14 17.34 -7.27 3.23
C LEU A 14 18.11 -8.27 4.10
N ILE A 15 17.41 -9.11 4.86
CA ILE A 15 18.03 -10.18 5.66
C ILE A 15 18.73 -11.19 4.75
N TRP A 16 18.06 -11.65 3.69
CA TRP A 16 18.65 -12.57 2.71
C TRP A 16 19.92 -11.99 2.08
N ALA A 17 19.86 -10.77 1.55
CA ALA A 17 21.00 -10.13 0.90
C ALA A 17 22.19 -9.90 1.86
N ALA A 18 21.92 -9.74 3.16
CA ALA A 18 22.94 -9.59 4.18
C ALA A 18 23.55 -10.91 4.69
N THR A 19 22.90 -12.06 4.43
CA THR A 19 23.29 -13.35 5.02
C THR A 19 23.62 -14.43 4.00
N ASP A 20 23.20 -14.28 2.74
CA ASP A 20 23.47 -15.19 1.64
C ASP A 20 24.66 -14.67 0.80
N PRO A 21 25.67 -15.50 0.48
CA PRO A 21 26.77 -15.10 -0.41
C PRO A 21 26.31 -14.57 -1.77
N ALA A 22 25.16 -15.02 -2.31
CA ALA A 22 24.60 -14.50 -3.56
C ALA A 22 24.12 -13.04 -3.44
N GLY A 23 23.89 -12.58 -2.20
CA GLY A 23 23.48 -11.21 -1.88
C GLY A 23 24.62 -10.18 -1.92
N GLU A 24 25.87 -10.63 -1.80
CA GLU A 24 27.02 -9.76 -1.54
C GLU A 24 27.35 -8.84 -2.72
N ASN A 25 27.52 -7.53 -2.44
CA ASN A 25 27.91 -6.52 -3.43
C ASN A 25 26.98 -6.45 -4.66
N GLN A 26 25.70 -6.78 -4.49
CA GLN A 26 24.69 -6.74 -5.53
C GLN A 26 23.58 -5.74 -5.22
N ALA A 27 23.17 -4.98 -6.24
CA ALA A 27 21.89 -4.27 -6.21
C ALA A 27 20.77 -5.20 -6.69
N PHE A 28 19.71 -5.32 -5.90
CA PHE A 28 18.50 -6.07 -6.25
C PHE A 28 17.27 -5.17 -6.19
N ASN A 29 16.35 -5.45 -7.10
CA ASN A 29 15.01 -4.92 -7.04
C ASN A 29 14.16 -5.69 -6.02
N ILE A 30 13.08 -5.06 -5.56
CA ILE A 30 12.06 -5.68 -4.72
C ILE A 30 10.65 -5.25 -5.12
N ALA A 31 9.78 -6.23 -5.30
CA ALA A 31 8.35 -6.11 -5.48
C ALA A 31 7.68 -7.41 -5.06
N ASN A 32 6.37 -7.37 -4.82
CA ASN A 32 5.58 -8.52 -4.40
C ASN A 32 5.63 -9.71 -5.36
N GLY A 33 5.96 -9.46 -6.63
CA GLY A 33 6.08 -10.49 -7.67
C GLY A 33 4.80 -10.72 -8.47
N ASP A 34 3.70 -10.09 -8.08
CA ASP A 34 2.48 -9.93 -8.87
C ASP A 34 2.29 -8.47 -9.32
N THR A 35 1.34 -8.26 -10.24
CA THR A 35 0.95 -6.93 -10.72
C THR A 35 -0.56 -6.80 -10.71
N PHE A 36 -1.08 -5.57 -10.63
CA PHE A 36 -2.51 -5.32 -10.64
C PHE A 36 -2.88 -3.99 -11.33
N ARG A 37 -4.19 -3.76 -11.45
CA ARG A 37 -4.78 -2.48 -11.85
C ARG A 37 -5.59 -1.93 -10.69
N TRP A 38 -5.48 -0.64 -10.40
CA TRP A 38 -6.29 -0.01 -9.34
C TRP A 38 -7.79 -0.22 -9.54
N ARG A 39 -8.30 -0.14 -10.78
CA ARG A 39 -9.71 -0.45 -11.10
C ARG A 39 -10.14 -1.87 -10.68
N TRP A 40 -9.21 -2.80 -10.53
CA TRP A 40 -9.49 -4.16 -10.06
C TRP A 40 -9.36 -4.29 -8.54
N LEU A 41 -8.37 -3.64 -7.91
CA LEU A 41 -8.15 -3.73 -6.46
C LEU A 41 -9.12 -2.83 -5.66
N TRP A 42 -9.41 -1.64 -6.15
CA TRP A 42 -10.24 -0.65 -5.45
C TRP A 42 -11.66 -1.11 -5.08
N PRO A 43 -12.43 -1.80 -5.95
CA PRO A 43 -13.73 -2.33 -5.53
C PRO A 43 -13.62 -3.35 -4.37
N GLN A 44 -12.52 -4.11 -4.29
CA GLN A 44 -12.29 -5.05 -3.18
C GLN A 44 -11.96 -4.29 -1.88
N ILE A 45 -11.20 -3.19 -1.99
CA ILE A 45 -10.96 -2.28 -0.85
C ILE A 45 -12.30 -1.73 -0.34
N ALA A 46 -13.15 -1.22 -1.23
CA ALA A 46 -14.46 -0.68 -0.86
C ALA A 46 -15.33 -1.74 -0.18
N GLU A 47 -15.40 -2.95 -0.73
CA GLU A 47 -16.11 -4.10 -0.15
C GLU A 47 -15.59 -4.44 1.26
N HIS A 48 -14.26 -4.47 1.46
CA HIS A 48 -13.64 -4.75 2.76
C HIS A 48 -14.01 -3.72 3.84
N PHE A 49 -14.28 -2.47 3.46
CA PHE A 49 -14.76 -1.42 4.35
C PHE A 49 -16.30 -1.28 4.38
N GLY A 50 -17.03 -2.12 3.64
CA GLY A 50 -18.50 -2.05 3.55
C GLY A 50 -19.01 -0.76 2.88
N LEU A 51 -18.21 -0.16 1.99
CA LEU A 51 -18.50 1.10 1.33
C LEU A 51 -18.93 0.88 -0.12
N PRO A 52 -19.86 1.70 -0.65
CA PRO A 52 -20.12 1.73 -2.09
C PRO A 52 -18.89 2.25 -2.84
N TYR A 53 -18.72 1.81 -4.08
CA TYR A 53 -17.63 2.23 -4.96
C TYR A 53 -18.17 2.86 -6.24
N GLU A 54 -17.54 3.97 -6.66
CA GLU A 54 -17.69 4.54 -7.98
C GLU A 54 -16.39 4.38 -8.78
N GLY A 55 -16.53 3.83 -10.00
CA GLY A 55 -15.42 3.68 -10.95
C GLY A 55 -14.72 5.00 -11.29
N PRO A 56 -13.49 4.96 -11.85
CA PRO A 56 -12.85 6.16 -12.36
C PRO A 56 -13.76 6.85 -13.38
N LYS A 57 -14.09 8.12 -13.12
CA LYS A 57 -14.85 8.97 -14.05
C LYS A 57 -13.89 9.43 -15.15
N ALA A 58 -14.27 9.22 -16.41
CA ALA A 58 -13.37 9.40 -17.56
C ALA A 58 -12.94 10.85 -17.81
N GLU A 59 -13.60 11.82 -17.17
CA GLU A 59 -13.51 13.23 -17.54
C GLU A 59 -12.42 13.97 -16.76
N HIS A 60 -12.22 13.68 -15.47
CA HIS A 60 -11.26 14.42 -14.63
C HIS A 60 -10.64 13.55 -13.52
N PHE A 61 -9.32 13.63 -13.36
CA PHE A 61 -8.63 13.14 -12.16
C PHE A 61 -9.10 13.97 -10.95
N GLN A 62 -9.42 13.30 -9.84
CA GLN A 62 -9.89 13.95 -8.61
C GLN A 62 -8.85 13.71 -7.51
N PRO A 63 -7.95 14.69 -7.24
CA PRO A 63 -6.92 14.54 -6.23
C PRO A 63 -7.50 14.30 -4.84
N LEU A 64 -6.94 13.34 -4.12
CA LEU A 64 -7.23 13.08 -2.71
C LEU A 64 -6.74 14.22 -1.84
N GLU A 65 -5.63 14.88 -2.18
CA GLU A 65 -5.12 16.03 -1.42
C GLU A 65 -6.17 17.15 -1.32
N GLU A 66 -6.85 17.45 -2.42
CA GLU A 66 -7.92 18.45 -2.46
C GLU A 66 -9.19 17.98 -1.72
N GLN A 67 -9.56 16.71 -1.91
CA GLN A 67 -10.75 16.12 -1.26
C GLN A 67 -10.60 16.00 0.26
N MET A 68 -9.39 15.74 0.75
CA MET A 68 -9.10 15.47 2.17
C MET A 68 -8.59 16.69 2.93
N LYS A 69 -8.59 17.89 2.32
CA LYS A 69 -8.08 19.13 2.94
C LYS A 69 -8.71 19.45 4.31
N ASP A 70 -9.98 19.09 4.50
CA ASP A 70 -10.75 19.35 5.72
C ASP A 70 -10.92 18.07 6.58
N ALA A 71 -10.17 17.00 6.30
CA ALA A 71 -10.33 15.71 6.99
C ALA A 71 -9.79 15.71 8.43
N GLY A 72 -8.93 16.66 8.79
CA GLY A 72 -8.28 16.72 10.11
C GLY A 72 -9.28 16.68 11.29
N PRO A 73 -10.20 17.66 11.41
CA PRO A 73 -11.19 17.67 12.48
C PRO A 73 -12.08 16.42 12.50
N VAL A 74 -12.47 15.91 11.33
CA VAL A 74 -13.31 14.70 11.22
C VAL A 74 -12.56 13.46 11.74
N TRP A 75 -11.28 13.32 11.39
CA TRP A 75 -10.46 12.20 11.88
C TRP A 75 -10.20 12.30 13.38
N GLU A 76 -9.97 13.50 13.93
CA GLU A 76 -9.81 13.69 15.37
C GLU A 76 -11.04 13.20 16.16
N GLU A 77 -12.25 13.50 15.67
CA GLU A 77 -13.49 13.01 16.27
C GLU A 77 -13.60 11.48 16.21
N ILE A 78 -13.26 10.87 15.07
CA ILE A 78 -13.22 9.41 14.90
C ILE A 78 -12.19 8.80 15.86
N ALA A 79 -10.99 9.37 15.91
CA ALA A 79 -9.91 8.89 16.78
C ALA A 79 -10.31 8.94 18.25
N LYS A 80 -10.93 10.04 18.69
CA LYS A 80 -11.45 10.16 20.05
C LYS A 80 -12.56 9.15 20.35
N LYS A 81 -13.51 8.99 19.43
CA LYS A 81 -14.65 8.06 19.59
C LYS A 81 -14.19 6.60 19.69
N HIS A 82 -13.17 6.22 18.92
CA HIS A 82 -12.71 4.84 18.82
C HIS A 82 -11.44 4.55 19.65
N GLY A 83 -10.89 5.54 20.34
CA GLY A 83 -9.67 5.39 21.15
C GLY A 83 -8.43 5.07 20.30
N LEU A 84 -8.30 5.71 19.14
CA LEU A 84 -7.21 5.44 18.21
C LEU A 84 -5.87 6.03 18.69
N ALA A 85 -4.77 5.37 18.34
CA ALA A 85 -3.42 5.72 18.76
C ALA A 85 -2.92 7.05 18.17
N VAL A 86 -3.44 7.46 17.00
CA VAL A 86 -3.02 8.67 16.29
C VAL A 86 -4.23 9.47 15.84
N SER A 87 -4.44 10.63 16.47
CA SER A 87 -5.55 11.54 16.15
C SER A 87 -5.23 12.54 15.04
N ASP A 88 -3.96 12.71 14.70
CA ASP A 88 -3.51 13.60 13.63
C ASP A 88 -3.39 12.81 12.31
N VAL A 89 -4.36 12.98 11.42
CA VAL A 89 -4.42 12.24 10.14
C VAL A 89 -3.22 12.53 9.24
N THR A 90 -2.58 13.70 9.37
CA THR A 90 -1.44 14.10 8.53
C THR A 90 -0.19 13.27 8.82
N LYS A 91 -0.13 12.59 9.98
CA LYS A 91 0.92 11.62 10.33
C LYS A 91 0.65 10.22 9.79
N LEU A 92 -0.58 9.95 9.35
CA LEU A 92 -1.01 8.63 8.85
C LEU A 92 -1.11 8.60 7.33
N ALA A 93 -1.57 9.69 6.72
CA ALA A 93 -1.91 9.72 5.30
C ALA A 93 -1.20 10.87 4.59
N SER A 94 -0.41 10.52 3.58
CA SER A 94 0.19 11.45 2.62
C SER A 94 -0.64 11.47 1.35
N TRP A 95 -1.68 12.32 1.30
CA TRP A 95 -2.65 12.33 0.19
C TRP A 95 -2.00 12.60 -1.18
N TRP A 96 -1.05 13.54 -1.24
CA TRP A 96 -0.26 13.83 -2.45
C TRP A 96 0.49 12.61 -3.00
N HIS A 97 0.93 11.70 -2.11
CA HIS A 97 1.64 10.49 -2.50
C HIS A 97 0.67 9.48 -3.14
N SER A 98 -0.52 9.31 -2.55
CA SER A 98 -1.60 8.53 -3.16
C SER A 98 -2.02 9.10 -4.51
N ASP A 99 -2.07 10.43 -4.66
CA ASP A 99 -2.35 11.07 -5.95
C ASP A 99 -1.27 10.78 -6.99
N SER A 100 0.00 10.76 -6.56
CA SER A 100 1.12 10.40 -7.42
C SER A 100 1.03 8.95 -7.90
N ASP A 101 0.51 8.03 -7.08
CA ASP A 101 0.34 6.61 -7.44
C ASP A 101 -0.92 6.33 -8.27
N LEU A 102 -2.04 6.98 -7.96
CA LEU A 102 -3.31 6.82 -8.68
C LEU A 102 -3.33 7.61 -10.00
N GLY A 103 -2.58 8.70 -10.08
CA GLY A 103 -2.51 9.60 -11.24
C GLY A 103 -1.53 9.16 -12.32
N ARG A 104 -0.76 8.07 -12.13
CA ARG A 104 0.26 7.63 -13.10
C ARG A 104 -0.38 7.31 -14.46
N GLN A 105 0.16 7.96 -15.49
CA GLN A 105 -0.24 7.74 -16.89
C GLN A 105 0.58 6.66 -17.60
N ILE A 106 1.61 6.14 -16.92
CA ILE A 106 2.51 5.11 -17.44
C ILE A 106 2.46 3.87 -16.55
N GLU A 107 2.77 2.72 -17.13
CA GLU A 107 2.93 1.48 -16.38
C GLU A 107 4.25 1.51 -15.63
N CYS A 108 4.23 1.08 -14.37
CA CYS A 108 5.40 1.03 -13.51
C CYS A 108 5.41 -0.34 -12.85
N PHE A 109 6.38 -1.17 -13.22
CA PHE A 109 6.57 -2.49 -12.65
C PHE A 109 8.05 -2.82 -12.60
N THR A 110 8.39 -3.70 -11.68
CA THR A 110 9.74 -3.99 -11.24
C THR A 110 10.12 -5.40 -11.66
N ASP A 111 11.28 -5.53 -12.29
CA ASP A 111 11.81 -6.85 -12.65
C ASP A 111 12.48 -7.52 -11.44
N MET A 112 11.92 -8.67 -11.03
CA MET A 112 12.41 -9.52 -9.94
C MET A 112 13.31 -10.66 -10.42
N THR A 113 13.61 -10.75 -11.72
CA THR A 113 14.37 -11.86 -12.32
C THR A 113 15.71 -12.05 -11.65
N LYS A 114 16.50 -10.97 -11.48
CA LYS A 114 17.82 -11.04 -10.82
C LYS A 114 17.74 -11.62 -9.40
N SER A 115 16.77 -11.17 -8.61
CA SER A 115 16.57 -11.65 -7.23
C SER A 115 16.24 -13.15 -7.22
N ARG A 116 15.39 -13.60 -8.15
CA ARG A 116 14.98 -15.00 -8.28
C ARG A 116 16.13 -15.90 -8.74
N GLU A 117 16.89 -15.46 -9.74
CA GLU A 117 18.07 -16.17 -10.24
C GLU A 117 19.16 -16.30 -9.16
N ALA A 118 19.28 -15.30 -8.28
CA ALA A 118 20.19 -15.32 -7.13
C ALA A 118 19.66 -16.18 -5.95
N GLY A 119 18.43 -16.68 -6.00
CA GLY A 119 17.86 -17.58 -4.99
C GLY A 119 16.81 -16.97 -4.06
N PHE A 120 16.51 -15.67 -4.17
CA PHE A 120 15.40 -15.05 -3.43
C PHE A 120 14.06 -15.31 -4.14
N LEU A 121 13.34 -16.34 -3.69
CA LEU A 121 12.10 -16.82 -4.31
C LEU A 121 10.83 -16.38 -3.56
N ASN A 122 10.96 -15.62 -2.47
CA ASN A 122 9.81 -15.16 -1.71
C ASN A 122 8.96 -14.19 -2.55
N PHE A 123 7.65 -14.25 -2.33
CA PHE A 123 6.68 -13.38 -2.97
C PHE A 123 5.54 -13.09 -1.99
N ARG A 124 4.72 -12.09 -2.32
CA ARG A 124 3.49 -11.78 -1.61
C ARG A 124 2.36 -11.59 -2.62
N SER A 125 1.15 -11.97 -2.22
CA SER A 125 -0.04 -11.58 -2.97
C SER A 125 -0.40 -10.16 -2.57
N SER A 126 -0.40 -9.23 -3.53
CA SER A 126 -0.66 -7.82 -3.25
C SER A 126 -2.00 -7.57 -2.54
N PRO A 127 -3.15 -8.15 -2.96
CA PRO A 127 -4.40 -8.01 -2.22
C PRO A 127 -4.33 -8.52 -0.78
N LYS A 128 -3.70 -9.69 -0.56
CA LYS A 128 -3.57 -10.25 0.79
C LYS A 128 -2.71 -9.36 1.68
N SER A 129 -1.62 -8.82 1.13
CA SER A 129 -0.76 -7.85 1.81
C SER A 129 -1.54 -6.59 2.20
N PHE A 130 -2.33 -6.02 1.30
CA PHE A 130 -3.21 -4.88 1.62
C PHE A 130 -4.14 -5.17 2.80
N PHE A 131 -4.87 -6.28 2.78
CA PHE A 131 -5.84 -6.59 3.82
C PHE A 131 -5.19 -7.03 5.14
N ALA A 132 -4.03 -7.69 5.08
CA ALA A 132 -3.23 -7.96 6.26
C ALA A 132 -2.75 -6.66 6.93
N ASN A 133 -2.31 -5.66 6.15
CA ASN A 133 -1.92 -4.34 6.67
C ASN A 133 -3.10 -3.60 7.30
N VAL A 134 -4.30 -3.65 6.70
CA VAL A 134 -5.51 -3.09 7.33
C VAL A 134 -5.78 -3.76 8.68
N GLN A 135 -5.63 -5.09 8.78
CA GLN A 135 -5.80 -5.80 10.04
C GLN A 135 -4.74 -5.39 11.07
N ALA A 136 -3.47 -5.32 10.68
CA ALA A 136 -2.38 -4.89 11.55
C ALA A 136 -2.61 -3.46 12.10
N TYR A 137 -3.12 -2.54 11.26
CA TYR A 137 -3.51 -1.20 11.71
C TYR A 137 -4.70 -1.20 12.67
N ARG A 138 -5.66 -2.11 12.52
CA ARG A 138 -6.74 -2.26 13.50
C ARG A 138 -6.22 -2.81 14.83
N ASP A 139 -5.34 -3.80 14.79
CA ASP A 139 -4.75 -4.40 15.98
C ASP A 139 -3.88 -3.39 16.75
N ALA A 140 -3.21 -2.49 16.02
CA ALA A 140 -2.44 -1.37 16.58
C ALA A 140 -3.30 -0.15 17.00
N ASN A 141 -4.64 -0.23 16.89
CA ASN A 141 -5.58 0.88 17.10
C ASN A 141 -5.26 2.13 16.25
N ILE A 142 -4.67 1.97 15.07
CA ILE A 142 -4.49 3.05 14.09
C ILE A 142 -5.78 3.26 13.30
N LEU A 143 -6.51 2.19 13.00
CA LEU A 143 -7.83 2.23 12.36
C LEU A 143 -8.93 1.73 13.30
N PRO A 144 -10.20 2.19 13.13
CA PRO A 144 -11.33 1.62 13.85
C PRO A 144 -11.48 0.12 13.64
N LYS A 145 -11.86 -0.59 14.70
CA LYS A 145 -12.27 -1.99 14.62
C LYS A 145 -13.52 -2.08 13.74
N GLY A 146 -13.51 -3.04 12.81
CA GLY A 146 -14.64 -3.33 11.91
C GLY A 146 -15.82 -3.95 12.64
#